data_AF-A0A7V4MDN6-F1
#
_entry.id   AF-A0A7V4MDN6-F1
#
_cell.length_a   1.000
_cell.length_b   1.000
_cell.length_c   1.000
_cell.angle_alpha   90.00
_cell.angle_beta   90.00
_cell.angle_gamma   90.00
#
_symmetry.space_group_name_H-M   'P 1'
#
loop_
_entity.id
_entity.type
_entity.pdbx_description
1 polymer ?
#
loop_
_entity_poly.entity_id
_entity_poly.type
_entity_poly.pdbx_seq_one_letter_code
_entity_poly.pdbx_strand_id
1 'polypeptide(L)' 'MSFHIIPWYCYRLWEPLSQAGSSCDYIDEKIIAGAVKENGLIRYGPMSYQALILCNVKSVEPQTAEAIAEYN' A
#
# COMPACT_ATOMS: atom_id res chain seq x y z
N MET A 1 -18.91 6.06 11.61
CA MET A 1 -18.44 4.73 11.17
C MET A 1 -16.94 4.83 10.98
N SER A 2 -16.12 4.10 11.73
CA SER A 2 -14.65 4.20 11.59
C SER A 2 -14.22 3.58 10.26
N PHE A 3 -13.56 4.36 9.40
CA PHE A 3 -13.10 3.88 8.08
C PHE A 3 -12.06 2.74 8.17
N HIS A 4 -11.38 2.58 9.31
CA HIS A 4 -10.31 1.59 9.51
C HIS A 4 -10.78 0.16 9.79
N ILE A 5 -12.10 -0.10 9.89
CA ILE A 5 -12.67 -1.43 10.19
C ILE A 5 -13.56 -1.98 9.08
N ILE A 6 -13.73 -1.24 7.98
CA ILE A 6 -14.55 -1.67 6.84
C ILE A 6 -13.69 -1.63 5.58
N PRO A 7 -13.48 -2.78 4.92
CA PRO A 7 -13.99 -4.10 5.28
C PRO A 7 -13.30 -4.71 6.50
N TRP A 8 -13.98 -5.68 7.13
CA TRP A 8 -13.58 -6.32 8.37
C TRP A 8 -12.19 -6.97 8.35
N TYR A 9 -11.67 -7.25 7.16
CA TYR A 9 -10.36 -7.88 7.00
C TYR A 9 -9.21 -6.88 7.00
N CYS A 10 -9.45 -5.58 6.75
CA CYS A 10 -8.36 -4.61 6.54
C CYS A 10 -7.36 -4.61 7.69
N TYR A 11 -7.83 -4.59 8.94
CA TYR A 11 -6.94 -4.59 10.12
C TYR A 11 -6.35 -5.98 10.46
N ARG A 12 -6.79 -7.04 9.78
CA ARG A 12 -6.32 -8.42 9.97
C ARG A 12 -5.34 -8.87 8.89
N LEU A 13 -5.20 -8.15 7.78
CA LEU A 13 -4.37 -8.58 6.64
C LEU A 13 -2.91 -8.83 7.01
N TRP A 14 -2.39 -8.11 8.00
CA TRP A 14 -1.02 -8.29 8.46
C TRP A 14 -0.75 -9.70 9.01
N GLU A 15 -1.75 -10.35 9.61
CA GLU A 15 -1.62 -11.66 10.26
C GLU A 15 -1.30 -12.78 9.25
N PRO A 16 -2.11 -13.01 8.18
CA PRO A 16 -1.77 -14.01 7.18
C PRO A 16 -0.52 -13.65 6.35
N LEU A 17 -0.24 -12.36 6.12
CA LEU A 17 1.00 -11.93 5.44
C LEU A 17 2.23 -12.29 6.27
N SER A 18 2.18 -12.03 7.57
CA SER A 18 3.24 -12.41 8.51
C SER A 18 3.40 -13.92 8.60
N GLN A 19 2.31 -14.69 8.66
CA GLN A 19 2.35 -16.15 8.62
C GLN A 19 2.92 -16.70 7.31
N ALA A 20 2.77 -15.96 6.20
CA ALA A 20 3.38 -16.29 4.91
C ALA A 20 4.87 -15.87 4.79
N GLY A 21 5.46 -15.28 5.84
CA GLY A 21 6.86 -14.85 5.86
C GLY A 21 7.10 -13.43 5.33
N SER A 22 6.05 -12.64 5.12
CA SER A 22 6.13 -11.27 4.63
C SER A 22 5.88 -10.26 5.75
N SER A 23 6.64 -9.16 5.74
CA SER A 23 6.29 -7.96 6.52
C SER A 23 5.39 -7.04 5.70
N CYS A 24 4.50 -6.31 6.36
CA CYS A 24 3.66 -5.32 5.68
C CYS A 24 3.34 -4.14 6.60
N ASP A 25 3.16 -2.98 5.97
CA ASP A 25 2.77 -1.74 6.62
C ASP A 25 1.50 -1.19 5.96
N TYR A 26 0.68 -0.48 6.73
CA TYR A 26 -0.42 0.33 6.19
C TYR A 26 0.11 1.72 5.89
N ILE A 27 0.18 2.07 4.60
CA ILE A 27 0.69 3.35 4.12
C ILE A 27 -0.44 4.21 3.55
N ASP A 28 -0.25 5.52 3.56
CA ASP A 28 -1.19 6.48 2.99
C ASP A 28 -0.81 6.89 1.55
N GLU A 29 -1.69 7.65 0.90
CA GLU A 29 -1.49 8.16 -0.46
C GLU A 29 -0.26 9.06 -0.60
N LYS A 30 0.17 9.77 0.46
CA LYS A 30 1.33 10.67 0.41
C LYS A 30 2.62 9.88 0.29
N ILE A 31 2.72 8.74 0.99
CA ILE A 31 3.86 7.83 0.86
C ILE A 31 3.92 7.31 -0.58
N ILE A 32 2.79 6.88 -1.14
CA ILE A 32 2.74 6.36 -2.52
C ILE A 32 3.13 7.44 -3.53
N ALA A 33 2.57 8.64 -3.44
CA ALA A 33 2.88 9.74 -4.34
C ALA A 33 4.35 10.18 -4.25
N GLY A 34 4.92 10.25 -3.03
CA GLY A 34 6.29 10.70 -2.79
C GLY A 34 7.38 9.62 -2.91
N ALA A 35 7.01 8.36 -3.09
CA ALA A 35 7.96 7.26 -3.23
C ALA A 35 8.61 7.21 -4.62
N VAL A 36 9.83 6.68 -4.67
CA VAL A 36 10.49 6.31 -5.93
C VAL A 36 9.99 4.93 -6.36
N LYS A 37 9.62 4.77 -7.62
CA LYS A 37 9.21 3.48 -8.21
C LYS A 37 10.27 3.05 -9.20
N GLU A 38 11.01 2.00 -8.85
CA GLU A 38 12.09 1.49 -9.70
C GLU A 38 12.22 -0.01 -9.54
N ASN A 39 12.47 -0.72 -10.65
CA ASN A 39 12.71 -2.16 -10.66
C ASN A 39 11.61 -2.99 -9.95
N GLY A 40 10.35 -2.58 -10.08
CA GLY A 40 9.22 -3.25 -9.43
C GLY A 40 9.22 -3.09 -7.90
N LEU A 41 9.82 -2.01 -7.38
CA LEU A 41 9.81 -1.66 -5.95
C LEU A 41 9.28 -0.24 -5.75
N ILE A 42 8.53 -0.05 -4.67
CA ILE A 42 8.18 1.27 -4.14
C ILE A 42 9.14 1.57 -2.97
N ARG A 43 9.94 2.63 -3.09
CA ARG A 43 10.94 3.03 -2.09
C ARG A 43 10.59 4.37 -1.47
N TYR A 44 10.52 4.42 -0.15
CA TYR A 44 10.26 5.65 0.61
C TYR A 44 11.16 5.71 1.84
N GLY A 45 12.13 6.63 1.83
CA GLY A 45 13.18 6.67 2.85
C GLY A 45 13.94 5.33 2.92
N PRO A 46 14.10 4.72 4.11
CA PRO A 46 14.77 3.42 4.24
C PRO A 46 13.87 2.22 3.90
N MET A 47 12.58 2.44 3.63
CA MET A 47 11.61 1.37 3.41
C MET A 47 11.49 1.02 1.92
N SER A 48 11.34 -0.27 1.62
CA SER A 48 11.11 -0.79 0.27
C SER A 48 9.97 -1.81 0.27
N TYR A 49 9.02 -1.65 -0.65
CA TYR A 49 7.85 -2.52 -0.78
C TYR A 49 7.83 -3.16 -2.17
N GLN A 50 7.63 -4.48 -2.20
CA GLN A 50 7.52 -5.29 -3.43
C GLN A 50 6.06 -5.56 -3.84
N ALA A 51 5.09 -5.18 -3.00
CA ALA A 51 3.68 -5.35 -3.31
C ALA A 51 2.89 -4.20 -2.69
N LEU A 52 1.92 -3.70 -3.46
CA LEU A 52 0.94 -2.73 -3.01
C LEU A 52 -0.43 -3.39 -3.04
N ILE A 53 -1.10 -3.47 -1.88
CA ILE A 53 -2.43 -4.08 -1.74
C ILE A 53 -3.46 -2.97 -1.52
N LEU A 54 -4.32 -2.74 -2.52
CA LEU A 54 -5.41 -1.75 -2.43
C LEU A 54 -6.65 -2.36 -1.77
N CYS A 55 -6.87 -2.04 -0.50
CA CYS A 55 -7.94 -2.63 0.29
C CYS A 55 -9.24 -1.83 0.20
N ASN A 56 -10.21 -2.31 -0.59
CA ASN A 56 -11.54 -1.67 -0.76
C ASN A 56 -11.46 -0.17 -1.11
N VAL A 57 -10.44 0.19 -1.90
CA VAL A 57 -10.23 1.56 -2.36
C VAL A 57 -11.26 1.87 -3.44
N LYS A 58 -12.05 2.93 -3.23
CA LYS A 58 -13.08 3.38 -4.19
C LYS A 58 -12.56 4.47 -5.13
N SER A 59 -11.64 5.29 -4.64
CA SER A 59 -11.04 6.42 -5.33
C SER A 59 -9.71 6.76 -4.66
N VAL A 60 -8.81 7.38 -5.42
CA VAL A 60 -7.55 7.96 -4.96
C VAL A 60 -7.37 9.30 -5.64
N GLU A 61 -6.46 10.13 -5.14
CA GLU A 61 -6.07 11.36 -5.83
C GLU A 61 -5.41 11.03 -7.19
N PRO A 62 -5.59 11.86 -8.24
CA PRO A 62 -5.00 11.60 -9.56
C PRO A 62 -3.49 11.38 -9.52
N GLN A 63 -2.78 12.15 -8.69
CA GLN A 63 -1.34 12.00 -8.49
C GLN A 63 -0.97 10.62 -7.93
N THR A 64 -1.77 10.09 -7.00
CA THR A 64 -1.58 8.75 -6.45
C THR A 64 -1.84 7.69 -7.52
N ALA A 65 -2.86 7.87 -8.36
CA ALA A 65 -3.15 6.95 -9.46
C ALA A 65 -1.99 6.89 -10.47
N GLU A 66 -1.42 8.03 -10.85
CA GLU A 66 -0.24 8.11 -11.71
C GLU A 66 0.97 7.40 -11.07
N ALA A 67 1.23 7.66 -9.79
CA ALA A 67 2.30 7.01 -9.04
C ALA A 67 2.14 5.47 -8.96
N ILE A 68 0.91 4.97 -8.89
CA ILE A 68 0.63 3.51 -8.93
C ILE A 68 0.82 2.97 -10.35
N ALA A 69 0.50 3.74 -11.38
CA ALA A 69 0.71 3.34 -12.77
C ALA A 69 2.21 3.24 -13.12
N GLU A 70 3.05 4.09 -12.56
CA GLU A 70 4.52 4.03 -12.72
C GLU A 70 5.17 2.77 -12.14
N TYR A 71 4.52 2.14 -11.15
CA TYR A 71 5.03 0.95 -10.49
C TYR A 71 4.87 -0.33 -11.34
N ASN A 72 3.91 -0.37 -12.27
CA ASN A 72 3.54 -1.56 -13.06
C ASN A 72 4.30 -1.67 -14.38
#